data_AF-A0A2V6VXX3-F1
#
_entry.id   AF-A0A2V6VXX3-F1
#
_cell.length_a   1.000
_cell.length_b   1.000
_cell.length_c   1.000
_cell.angle_alpha   90.00
_cell.angle_beta   90.00
_cell.angle_gamma   90.00
#
_symmetry.space_group_name_H-M   'P 1'
#
loop_
_entity.id
_entity.type
_entity.pdbx_description
1 polymer ?
#
loop_
_entity_poly.entity_id
_entity_poly.type
_entity_poly.pdbx_seq_one_letter_code
_entity_poly.pdbx_strand_id
1 'polypeptide(L)' 'MLPVTIAGAWNAWPVGRTLPRRGRVTITYHAPEHPMRGVHPRDAARDLHDRTVAAIASAL' A
#
# COMPACT_ATOMS: atom_id res chain seq x y z
N MET A 1 3.34 -4.01 10.46
CA MET A 1 2.40 -3.54 9.41
C MET A 1 2.86 -4.16 8.10
N LEU A 2 1.96 -4.62 7.23
CA LEU A 2 2.32 -5.27 5.97
C LEU A 2 1.91 -4.38 4.79
N PRO A 3 2.85 -3.71 4.09
CA PRO A 3 2.53 -2.91 2.92
C PRO A 3 2.10 -3.81 1.76
N VAL A 4 1.13 -3.34 0.97
CA VAL A 4 0.65 -4.02 -0.23
C VAL A 4 0.46 -3.03 -1.37
N THR A 5 0.79 -3.46 -2.60
CA THR A 5 0.44 -2.73 -3.83
C THR A 5 -0.66 -3.49 -4.56
N ILE A 6 -1.72 -2.80 -4.96
CA ILE A 6 -2.85 -3.37 -5.70
C ILE A 6 -2.89 -2.73 -7.09
N ALA A 7 -2.43 -3.46 -8.10
CA ALA A 7 -2.40 -2.99 -9.48
C ALA A 7 -3.59 -3.51 -10.30
N GLY A 8 -4.15 -2.67 -11.17
CA GLY A 8 -5.24 -3.04 -12.09
C GLY A 8 -6.65 -2.99 -11.51
N ALA A 9 -6.81 -2.80 -10.20
CA ALA A 9 -8.14 -2.70 -9.56
C ALA A 9 -8.95 -1.51 -10.06
N TRP A 10 -8.34 -0.31 -10.18
CA TRP A 10 -9.01 0.88 -10.74
C TRP A 10 -9.51 0.65 -12.17
N ASN A 11 -8.72 -0.08 -12.95
CA ASN A 11 -9.10 -0.44 -14.32
C ASN A 11 -10.29 -1.41 -14.32
N ALA A 12 -10.23 -2.47 -13.50
CA ALA A 12 -11.31 -3.46 -13.40
C ALA A 12 -12.61 -2.85 -12.85
N TRP A 13 -12.53 -1.94 -11.89
CA TRP A 13 -13.68 -1.32 -11.27
C TRP A 13 -13.34 0.08 -10.71
N PRO A 14 -13.47 1.14 -11.54
CA PRO A 14 -13.24 2.50 -11.08
C PRO A 14 -14.37 2.98 -10.17
N VAL A 15 -14.04 3.93 -9.28
CA VAL A 15 -15.03 4.58 -8.41
C VAL A 15 -16.10 5.24 -9.27
N GLY A 16 -17.37 5.05 -8.90
CA GLY A 16 -18.53 5.59 -9.62
C GLY A 16 -19.10 4.68 -10.72
N ARG A 17 -18.46 3.56 -11.05
CA ARG A 17 -19.02 2.56 -11.97
C ARG A 17 -19.85 1.52 -11.21
N THR A 18 -21.05 1.20 -11.68
CA THR A 18 -21.97 0.26 -10.99
C THR A 18 -21.50 -1.18 -11.00
N LEU A 19 -20.97 -1.66 -12.13
CA LEU A 19 -20.51 -3.04 -12.29
C LEU A 19 -19.05 -3.11 -12.76
N PRO A 20 -18.26 -4.06 -12.23
CA PRO A 20 -16.90 -4.28 -12.66
C PRO A 20 -16.85 -4.75 -14.12
N ARG A 21 -15.68 -4.59 -14.76
CA ARG A 21 -15.34 -5.25 -16.02
C ARG A 21 -14.27 -6.31 -15.77
N ARG A 22 -14.19 -7.29 -16.67
CA ARG A 22 -13.09 -8.26 -16.68
C ARG A 22 -11.75 -7.52 -16.81
N GLY A 23 -10.78 -7.92 -16.00
CA GLY A 23 -9.43 -7.37 -15.96
C GLY A 23 -8.55 -8.14 -14.99
N ARG A 24 -7.24 -8.04 -15.15
CA ARG A 24 -6.27 -8.63 -14.23
C ARG A 24 -6.02 -7.67 -13.07
N VAL A 25 -6.14 -8.19 -11.85
CA VAL A 25 -5.72 -7.52 -10.63
C VAL A 25 -4.51 -8.26 -10.07
N THR A 26 -3.46 -7.54 -9.71
CA THR A 26 -2.24 -8.11 -9.12
C THR A 26 -2.02 -7.49 -7.75
N ILE A 27 -1.76 -8.34 -6.76
CA ILE A 27 -1.46 -7.93 -5.39
C ILE A 27 0.00 -8.29 -5.12
N THR A 28 0.82 -7.28 -4.82
CA THR A 28 2.21 -7.45 -4.41
C THR A 28 2.31 -7.23 -2.91
N TYR A 29 2.82 -8.23 -2.20
CA TYR A 29 3.11 -8.14 -0.77
C TYR A 29 4.56 -7.73 -0.57
N HIS A 30 4.78 -6.73 0.27
CA HIS A 30 6.12 -6.26 0.62
C HIS A 30 6.60 -6.87 1.93
N ALA A 31 7.87 -6.63 2.28
CA ALA A 31 8.37 -7.02 3.59
C ALA A 31 7.57 -6.32 4.73
N PRO A 32 7.29 -7.01 5.84
CA PRO A 32 6.64 -6.39 6.99
C PRO A 32 7.49 -5.28 7.61
N GLU A 33 6.90 -4.12 7.80
CA GLU A 33 7.52 -2.95 8.42
C GLU A 33 7.11 -2.83 9.89
N HIS A 34 8.05 -2.40 10.73
CA HIS A 34 7.83 -2.19 12.16
C HIS A 34 8.13 -0.73 12.54
N PRO A 35 7.38 -0.15 13.51
CA PRO A 35 7.72 1.16 14.06
C PRO A 35 9.10 1.13 14.73
N MET A 36 9.86 2.21 14.62
CA MET A 36 11.12 2.35 15.34
C MET A 36 10.88 2.31 16.85
N ARG A 37 11.74 1.58 17.57
CA ARG A 37 11.68 1.45 19.03
C ARG A 37 12.50 2.55 19.69
N GLY A 38 12.07 2.99 20.87
CA GLY A 38 12.79 4.02 21.63
C GLY A 38 12.61 5.45 21.10
N VAL A 39 11.70 5.65 20.15
CA VAL A 39 11.35 6.96 19.58
C VAL A 39 9.96 7.37 20.08
N HIS A 40 9.71 8.67 20.18
CA HIS A 40 8.38 9.18 20.51
C HIS A 40 7.33 8.64 19.52
N PRO A 41 6.13 8.19 19.98
CA PRO A 41 5.19 7.44 19.14
C PRO A 41 4.74 8.17 17.87
N ARG A 42 4.59 9.50 17.92
CA ARG A 42 4.19 10.29 16.75
C ARG A 42 5.27 10.27 15.66
N ASP A 43 6.53 10.29 16.05
CA ASP A 43 7.65 10.30 15.11
C ASP A 43 7.87 8.89 14.54
N ALA A 44 7.75 7.86 15.39
CA ALA A 44 7.77 6.46 14.94
C ALA A 44 6.65 6.15 13.93
N ALA A 45 5.46 6.73 14.11
CA ALA A 45 4.36 6.59 13.17
C ALA A 45 4.62 7.31 11.84
N ARG A 46 5.21 8.51 11.87
CA ARG A 46 5.56 9.27 10.66
C ARG A 46 6.63 8.54 9.85
N ASP A 47 7.71 8.11 10.50
CA ASP A 47 8.77 7.34 9.84
C ASP A 47 8.24 6.01 9.24
N LEU A 48 7.38 5.30 9.99
CA LEU A 48 6.74 4.08 9.46
C LEU A 48 5.89 4.37 8.22
N HIS A 49 5.16 5.49 8.21
CA HIS A 49 4.37 5.91 7.05
C HIS A 49 5.27 6.19 5.85
N ASP A 50 6.34 6.96 6.02
CA ASP A 50 7.24 7.35 4.93
C ASP A 50 7.91 6.11 4.30
N ARG A 51 8.39 5.17 5.12
CA ARG A 51 8.95 3.87 4.65
C ARG A 51 7.90 3.03 3.91
N THR A 52 6.68 2.97 4.43
CA THR A 52 5.58 2.24 3.78
C THR A 52 5.27 2.83 2.40
N VAL A 53 5.19 4.16 2.29
CA VAL A 53 4.92 4.84 1.02
C VAL A 53 6.03 4.56 0.01
N ALA A 54 7.29 4.59 0.45
CA ALA A 54 8.43 4.27 -0.39
C ALA A 54 8.38 2.81 -0.91
N ALA A 55 8.06 1.85 -0.05
CA ALA A 55 7.91 0.44 -0.44
C ALA A 55 6.80 0.27 -1.49
N ILE A 56 5.63 0.87 -1.28
CA ILE A 56 4.50 0.80 -2.23
C ILE A 56 4.88 1.44 -3.57
N ALA A 57 5.52 2.62 -3.55
CA ALA A 57 5.94 3.34 -4.73
C ALA A 57 6.96 2.56 -5.58
N SER A 58 7.81 1.73 -4.96
CA SER A 58 8.80 0.91 -5.68
C SER A 58 8.19 -0.19 -6.57
N ALA A 59 6.91 -0.53 -6.38
CA ALA A 59 6.21 -1.58 -7.12
C ALA A 59 5.10 -1.05 -8.05
N LEU A 60 5.04 0.27 -8.26
CA LEU A 60 4.20 0.92 -9.27
C LEU A 60 4.98 1.13 -10.57
#